data_AF-A0A4Q0I1G5-F1
#
_entry.id   AF-A0A4Q0I1G5-F1
#
_cell.length_a   1.000
_cell.length_b   1.000
_cell.length_c   1.000
_cell.angle_alpha   90.00
_cell.angle_beta   90.00
_cell.angle_gamma   90.00
#
_symmetry.space_group_name_H-M   'P 1'
#
loop_
_entity.id
_entity.type
_entity.pdbx_description
1 polymer ?
#
loop_
_entity_poly.entity_id
_entity_poly.type
_entity_poly.pdbx_seq_one_letter_code
_entity_poly.pdbx_strand_id
1 'polypeptide(L)'
;MNAQEVKLQYHLSKWRPIVEKCRTSGMTVKAWCKENNVSEQQFFYWQRRLREEICTSIQNPEKEHKEHQPTIFAPIPIGNHHKEALLSASLIPDLVINIGDYRLEITNQTSTELLEAVLKVIRHV
;
A
#
# COMPACT_ATOMS: atom_id res chain seq x y z
N MET A 1 -9.08 34.28 -19.99
CA MET A 1 -8.04 33.59 -19.20
C MET A 1 -7.49 34.56 -18.17
N ASN A 2 -7.62 34.24 -16.89
CA ASN A 2 -7.11 35.04 -15.78
C ASN A 2 -5.60 34.75 -15.59
N ALA A 3 -4.79 35.77 -15.30
CA ALA A 3 -3.35 35.61 -15.05
C ALA A 3 -3.04 34.61 -13.92
N GLN A 4 -3.95 34.47 -12.96
CA GLN A 4 -3.86 33.50 -11.87
C GLN A 4 -4.01 32.05 -12.37
N GLU A 5 -4.91 31.81 -13.34
CA GLU A 5 -5.11 30.49 -13.95
C GLU A 5 -3.88 30.07 -14.76
N VAL A 6 -3.32 30.99 -15.54
CA VAL A 6 -2.10 30.73 -16.32
C VAL A 6 -0.93 30.37 -15.41
N LYS A 7 -0.76 31.10 -14.29
CA LYS A 7 0.27 30.81 -13.29
C LYS A 7 0.09 29.44 -12.65
N LEU A 8 -1.16 29.07 -12.32
CA LEU A 8 -1.48 27.76 -11.77
C LEU A 8 -1.11 26.65 -12.77
N GLN A 9 -1.53 26.77 -14.02
CA GLN A 9 -1.23 25.79 -15.09
C GLN A 9 0.28 25.64 -15.31
N TYR A 10 1.04 26.74 -15.29
CA TYR A 10 2.50 26.69 -15.37
C TYR A 10 3.10 25.88 -14.21
N HIS A 11 2.67 26.12 -12.98
CA HIS A 11 3.20 25.36 -11.86
C HIS A 11 2.78 23.89 -11.89
N LEU A 12 1.54 23.57 -12.29
CA LEU A 12 1.10 22.19 -12.42
C LEU A 12 1.91 21.43 -13.46
N SER A 13 2.16 22.03 -14.62
CA SER A 13 3.00 21.43 -15.67
C SER A 13 4.45 21.23 -15.21
N LYS A 14 5.00 22.17 -14.43
CA LYS A 14 6.34 22.04 -13.83
C LYS A 14 6.43 20.92 -12.79
N TRP A 15 5.44 20.82 -11.90
CA TRP A 15 5.51 19.93 -10.73
C TRP A 15 5.06 18.50 -11.01
N ARG A 16 4.25 18.27 -12.05
CA ARG A 16 3.82 16.92 -12.46
C ARG A 16 5.00 15.95 -12.69
N PRO A 17 5.99 16.26 -13.55
CA PRO A 17 7.13 15.35 -13.77
C PRO A 17 8.04 15.20 -12.54
N ILE A 18 8.10 16.20 -11.66
CA ILE A 18 8.88 16.14 -10.40
C ILE A 18 8.28 15.09 -9.46
N VAL A 19 6.96 15.13 -9.26
CA VAL A 19 6.25 14.17 -8.42
C VAL A 19 6.31 12.76 -9.03
N GLU A 20 6.21 12.63 -10.34
CA GLU A 20 6.31 11.35 -11.05
C GLU A 20 7.70 10.71 -10.91
N LYS A 21 8.78 11.49 -11.09
CA LYS A 21 10.15 11.03 -10.86
C LYS A 21 10.38 10.57 -9.41
N CYS A 22 9.86 11.33 -8.44
CA CYS A 22 9.94 10.92 -7.03
C CYS A 22 9.23 9.58 -6.79
N ARG A 23 8.04 9.37 -7.36
CA ARG A 23 7.28 8.11 -7.19
C ARG A 23 7.93 6.91 -7.86
N THR A 24 8.51 7.11 -9.03
CA THR A 24 9.19 6.04 -9.79
C THR A 24 10.59 5.72 -9.24
N SER A 25 11.18 6.61 -8.45
CA SER A 25 12.52 6.41 -7.85
C SER A 25 12.58 5.30 -6.79
N GLY A 26 11.46 4.92 -6.19
CA GLY A 26 11.43 4.01 -5.04
C GLY A 26 12.02 4.58 -3.74
N MET A 27 12.47 5.84 -3.76
CA MET A 27 13.01 6.53 -2.59
C MET A 27 11.90 7.16 -1.75
N THR A 28 12.21 7.44 -0.47
CA THR A 28 11.34 8.31 0.33
C THR A 28 11.36 9.74 -0.24
N VAL A 29 10.24 10.46 -0.13
CA VAL A 29 10.11 11.86 -0.60
C VAL A 29 11.23 12.74 -0.03
N LYS A 30 11.55 12.56 1.26
CA LYS A 30 12.61 13.31 1.95
C LYS A 30 13.99 13.08 1.32
N ALA A 31 14.36 11.83 1.07
CA ALA A 31 15.64 11.49 0.45
C ALA A 31 15.71 12.03 -0.99
N TRP A 32 14.65 11.84 -1.77
CA TRP A 32 14.56 12.32 -3.15
C TRP A 32 14.64 13.85 -3.24
N CYS A 33 13.92 14.56 -2.38
CA CYS A 33 13.94 16.02 -2.32
C CYS A 33 15.34 16.56 -1.99
N LYS A 34 16.03 15.94 -1.03
CA LYS A 34 17.40 16.30 -0.66
C LYS A 34 18.38 16.11 -1.82
N GLU A 35 18.28 14.99 -2.55
CA GLU A 35 19.18 14.68 -3.67
C GLU A 35 18.92 15.56 -4.91
N ASN A 36 17.66 15.93 -5.15
CA ASN A 36 17.25 16.70 -6.32
C ASN A 36 17.15 18.21 -6.06
N ASN A 37 17.63 18.68 -4.89
CA ASN A 37 17.53 20.08 -4.46
C ASN A 37 16.10 20.66 -4.54
N VAL A 38 15.11 19.85 -4.15
CA VAL A 38 13.71 20.23 -4.10
C VAL A 38 13.32 20.50 -2.65
N SER A 39 12.61 21.60 -2.41
CA SER A 39 12.05 21.88 -1.09
C SER A 39 10.93 20.89 -0.76
N GLU A 40 11.06 20.17 0.35
CA GLU A 40 10.02 19.23 0.84
C GLU A 40 8.67 19.94 1.01
N GLN A 41 8.66 21.16 1.54
CA GLN A 41 7.44 21.94 1.73
C GLN A 41 6.75 22.26 0.40
N GLN A 42 7.52 22.71 -0.60
CA GLN A 42 6.99 22.98 -1.93
C GLN A 42 6.51 21.70 -2.59
N PHE A 43 7.23 20.59 -2.42
CA PHE A 43 6.84 19.29 -2.95
C PHE A 43 5.46 18.88 -2.44
N PHE A 44 5.25 18.85 -1.12
CA PHE A 44 3.97 18.46 -0.56
C PHE A 44 2.84 19.42 -0.94
N TYR A 45 3.14 20.72 -1.00
CA TYR A 45 2.18 21.72 -1.47
C TYR A 45 1.70 21.42 -2.89
N TRP A 46 2.63 21.21 -3.83
CA TRP A 46 2.29 20.98 -5.24
C TRP A 46 1.75 19.58 -5.49
N GLN A 47 2.17 18.58 -4.72
CA GLN A 47 1.55 17.26 -4.73
C GLN A 47 0.07 17.32 -4.32
N ARG A 48 -0.26 18.11 -3.29
CA ARG A 48 -1.65 18.35 -2.89
C ARG A 48 -2.43 19.02 -4.02
N ARG A 49 -1.90 20.11 -4.58
CA ARG A 49 -2.54 20.84 -5.69
C ARG A 49 -2.78 19.94 -6.91
N LEU A 50 -1.81 19.12 -7.30
CA LEU A 50 -1.97 18.16 -8.40
C LEU A 50 -3.09 17.15 -8.15
N ARG A 51 -3.29 16.69 -6.90
CA ARG A 51 -4.41 15.79 -6.56
C ARG A 51 -5.75 16.50 -6.62
N GLU A 52 -5.81 17.74 -6.15
CA GLU A 52 -7.03 18.56 -6.16
C GLU A 52 -7.53 18.79 -7.59
N GLU A 53 -6.64 19.12 -8.54
CA GLU A 53 -7.01 19.31 -9.95
C GLU A 53 -7.59 18.04 -10.61
N ILE A 54 -7.05 16.86 -10.26
CA ILE A 54 -7.60 15.60 -10.76
C ILE A 54 -8.99 15.35 -10.15
N CYS A 55 -9.16 15.65 -8.85
CA CYS A 55 -10.43 15.44 -8.16
C CYS A 55 -11.52 16.43 -8.60
N THR A 56 -11.18 17.70 -8.82
CA THR A 56 -12.12 18.71 -9.35
C THR A 56 -12.50 18.41 -10.80
N SER A 57 -11.60 17.83 -11.60
CA SER A 57 -11.93 17.35 -12.96
C SER A 57 -12.93 16.19 -12.95
N ILE A 58 -12.98 15.38 -11.89
CA ILE A 58 -13.95 14.27 -11.73
C ILE A 58 -15.32 14.80 -11.25
N GLN A 59 -15.34 15.93 -10.53
CA GLN A 59 -16.58 16.55 -10.02
C GLN A 59 -17.30 17.44 -11.04
N ASN A 60 -16.76 17.60 -12.25
CA ASN A 60 -17.43 18.33 -13.33
C ASN A 60 -17.93 17.34 -14.40
N PRO A 61 -19.13 16.75 -14.26
CA PRO A 61 -19.64 15.74 -15.18
C PRO A 61 -20.00 16.26 -16.59
N GLU A 62 -19.77 17.54 -16.89
CA GLU A 62 -20.26 18.15 -18.13
C GLU A 62 -19.42 17.84 -19.39
N LYS A 63 -18.29 17.12 -19.29
CA LYS A 63 -17.50 16.75 -20.47
C LYS A 63 -16.86 15.37 -20.36
N GLU A 64 -17.69 14.34 -20.31
CA GLU A 64 -17.46 13.07 -21.01
C GLU A 64 -18.69 12.18 -20.76
N HIS A 65 -19.62 12.16 -21.72
CA HIS A 65 -20.61 11.10 -21.83
C HIS A 65 -19.87 9.77 -22.08
N LYS A 66 -19.46 9.10 -21.01
CA LYS A 66 -19.27 7.66 -20.98
C LYS A 66 -20.14 7.17 -19.84
N GLU A 67 -21.11 6.34 -20.19
CA GLU A 67 -22.09 5.73 -19.32
C GLU A 67 -21.50 5.43 -17.94
N HIS A 68 -22.08 6.05 -16.91
CA HIS A 68 -21.76 5.76 -15.53
C HIS A 68 -22.18 4.31 -15.23
N GLN A 69 -21.29 3.35 -15.51
CA GLN A 69 -21.40 2.06 -14.88
C GLN A 69 -21.27 2.29 -13.36
N PRO A 70 -22.19 1.75 -12.54
CA PRO A 70 -22.05 1.86 -11.10
C PRO A 70 -20.70 1.28 -10.70
N THR A 71 -19.89 2.05 -9.98
CA THR A 71 -18.63 1.60 -9.42
C THR A 71 -18.94 0.54 -8.35
N ILE A 72 -19.08 -0.71 -8.78
CA ILE A 72 -19.26 -1.84 -7.87
C ILE A 72 -17.90 -2.13 -7.25
N PHE A 73 -17.85 -2.30 -5.93
CA PHE A 73 -16.66 -2.78 -5.25
C PHE A 73 -16.28 -4.14 -5.83
N ALA A 74 -15.15 -4.20 -6.54
CA ALA A 74 -14.58 -5.47 -6.96
C ALA A 74 -13.99 -6.17 -5.73
N PRO A 75 -14.40 -7.42 -5.42
CA PRO A 75 -13.69 -8.22 -4.44
C PRO A 75 -12.24 -8.37 -4.91
N ILE A 76 -11.28 -7.93 -4.10
CA ILE A 76 -9.88 -8.26 -4.35
C ILE A 76 -9.76 -9.76 -4.06
N PRO A 77 -9.39 -10.60 -5.04
CA PRO A 77 -9.14 -12.00 -4.77
C PRO A 77 -7.98 -12.05 -3.78
N ILE A 78 -8.26 -12.44 -2.54
CA ILE A 78 -7.21 -12.80 -1.62
C ILE A 78 -6.66 -14.11 -2.18
N GLY A 79 -5.60 -14.01 -2.97
CA GLY A 79 -4.81 -15.15 -3.34
C GLY A 79 -4.29 -15.74 -2.04
N ASN A 80 -4.94 -16.80 -1.55
CA ASN A 80 -4.39 -17.63 -0.50
C ASN A 80 -3.11 -18.26 -1.07
N HIS A 81 -1.99 -17.54 -1.02
CA HIS A 81 -0.65 -18.06 -1.31
C HIS A 81 -0.20 -19.16 -0.32
N HIS A 82 -1.14 -19.66 0.50
CA HIS A 82 -1.04 -20.83 1.36
C HIS A 82 -1.78 -22.07 0.81
N LYS A 83 -2.13 -22.13 -0.48
CA LYS A 83 -2.85 -23.29 -1.06
C LYS A 83 -2.21 -24.00 -2.24
N GLU A 84 -0.97 -23.66 -2.62
CA GLU A 84 -0.24 -24.43 -3.65
C GLU A 84 0.76 -25.45 -3.09
N ALA A 85 0.93 -25.52 -1.75
CA ALA A 85 1.86 -26.45 -1.11
C ALA A 85 1.24 -27.60 -0.30
N LEU A 86 -0.09 -27.82 -0.32
CA LEU A 86 -0.69 -28.90 0.49
C LEU A 86 -1.73 -29.71 -0.28
N LEU A 87 -1.21 -30.60 -1.13
CA LEU A 87 -1.87 -31.86 -1.50
C LEU A 87 -1.73 -32.95 -0.41
N SER A 88 -1.41 -32.58 0.83
CA SER A 88 -1.16 -33.53 1.92
C SER A 88 -1.71 -33.03 3.26
N ALA A 89 -3.00 -33.30 3.53
CA ALA A 89 -3.67 -33.08 4.81
C ALA A 89 -3.71 -31.62 5.30
N SER A 90 -4.88 -30.98 5.13
CA SER A 90 -5.21 -29.68 5.69
C SER A 90 -5.25 -29.73 7.23
N LEU A 91 -4.11 -29.55 7.90
CA LEU A 91 -4.05 -29.26 9.32
C LEU A 91 -4.42 -27.78 9.51
N ILE A 92 -5.68 -27.52 9.82
CA ILE A 92 -6.11 -26.20 10.29
C ILE A 92 -5.69 -26.11 11.76
N PRO A 93 -4.81 -25.17 12.15
CA PRO A 93 -4.39 -25.07 13.55
C PRO A 93 -5.54 -24.58 14.42
N ASP A 94 -5.69 -25.19 15.59
CA ASP A 94 -6.66 -24.80 16.62
C ASP A 94 -6.14 -23.63 17.47
N LEU A 95 -4.82 -23.49 17.58
CA LEU A 95 -4.15 -22.43 18.32
C LEU A 95 -2.88 -21.98 17.60
N VAL A 96 -2.72 -20.67 17.44
CA VAL A 96 -1.51 -20.06 16.89
C VAL A 96 -0.93 -19.09 17.91
N ILE A 97 0.36 -19.26 18.22
CA ILE A 97 1.10 -18.42 19.16
C ILE A 97 2.24 -17.73 18.40
N ASN A 98 2.33 -16.41 18.50
CA ASN A 98 3.42 -15.62 17.93
C ASN A 98 4.31 -15.08 19.06
N ILE A 99 5.61 -15.39 19.03
CA ILE A 99 6.61 -14.95 20.01
C ILE A 99 7.80 -14.37 19.24
N GLY A 100 7.90 -13.05 19.16
CA GLY A 100 8.91 -12.38 18.32
C GLY A 100 8.77 -12.82 16.86
N ASP A 101 9.84 -13.40 16.31
CA ASP A 101 9.89 -13.95 14.95
C ASP A 101 9.43 -15.41 14.86
N TYR A 102 9.07 -16.04 15.99
CA TYR A 102 8.61 -17.42 16.04
C TYR A 102 7.08 -17.50 15.95
N ARG A 103 6.60 -18.40 15.10
CA ARG A 103 5.19 -18.76 14.97
C ARG A 103 5.01 -20.23 15.27
N LEU A 104 4.19 -20.53 16.26
CA LEU A 104 3.86 -21.89 16.66
C LEU A 104 2.41 -22.17 16.29
N GLU A 105 2.20 -23.23 15.51
CA GLU A 105 0.88 -23.69 15.07
C GLU A 105 0.57 -25.03 15.74
N ILE A 106 -0.50 -25.06 16.53
CA ILE A 106 -0.86 -26.19 17.37
C ILE A 106 -2.25 -26.68 16.95
N THR A 107 -2.39 -27.99 16.81
CA THR A 107 -3.70 -28.66 16.65
C THR A 107 -4.09 -29.34 17.96
N ASN A 108 -5.39 -29.59 18.17
CA ASN A 108 -5.91 -30.34 19.31
C ASN A 108 -5.44 -31.81 19.34
N GLN A 109 -4.80 -32.30 18.28
CA GLN A 109 -4.16 -33.61 18.20
C GLN A 109 -2.69 -33.61 18.66
N THR A 110 -2.15 -32.44 18.99
CA THR A 110 -0.76 -32.30 19.43
C THR A 110 -0.58 -32.95 20.80
N SER A 111 0.38 -33.87 20.92
CA SER A 111 0.68 -34.49 22.21
C SER A 111 1.27 -33.46 23.17
N THR A 112 0.91 -33.59 24.45
CA THR A 112 1.40 -32.72 25.52
C THR A 112 2.92 -32.80 25.68
N GLU A 113 3.49 -33.99 25.51
CA GLU A 113 4.93 -34.24 25.57
C GLU A 113 5.70 -33.47 24.48
N LEU A 114 5.18 -33.45 23.25
CA LEU A 114 5.77 -32.72 22.14
C LEU A 114 5.68 -31.20 22.37
N LEU A 115 4.51 -30.72 22.81
CA LEU A 115 4.30 -29.31 23.11
C LEU A 115 5.25 -28.84 24.22
N GLU A 116 5.41 -29.62 25.28
CA GLU A 116 6.32 -29.30 26.38
C GLU A 116 7.79 -29.26 25.94
N ALA A 117 8.22 -30.21 25.10
CA ALA A 117 9.58 -30.23 24.55
C ALA A 117 9.85 -28.98 23.70
N VAL A 118 8.93 -28.60 22.81
CA VAL A 118 9.06 -27.42 21.95
C VAL A 118 9.09 -26.13 22.78
N LEU A 119 8.20 -25.99 23.77
CA LEU A 119 8.18 -24.82 24.66
C LEU A 119 9.45 -24.72 25.51
N LYS A 120 10.02 -25.83 25.98
CA LYS A 120 11.31 -25.83 26.69
C LYS A 120 12.43 -25.31 25.80
N VAL A 121 12.51 -25.76 24.54
CA VAL A 121 13.55 -25.29 23.60
C VAL A 121 13.40 -23.79 23.34
N ILE A 122 12.18 -23.30 23.07
CA ILE A 122 11.94 -21.88 22.80
C ILE A 122 12.25 -21.01 24.02
N ARG A 123 12.03 -21.48 25.25
CA ARG A 123 12.38 -20.73 26.47
C ARG A 123 13.89 -20.53 26.64
N HIS A 124 14.71 -21.39 26.02
CA HIS A 124 16.18 -21.35 26.13
C HIS A 124 16.86 -20.59 24.98
N VAL A 125 16.07 -20.02 24.07
CA VAL A 125 16.51 -19.09 23.02
C VAL A 125 16.18 -17.67 23.46
#